data_AF-A0A0H5P9L2-F1
#
_entry.id   AF-A0A0H5P9L2-F1
#
_cell.length_a   1.000
_cell.length_b   1.000
_cell.length_c   1.000
_cell.angle_alpha   90.00
_cell.angle_beta   90.00
_cell.angle_gamma   90.00
#
_symmetry.space_group_name_H-M   'P 1'
#
loop_
_entity.id
_entity.type
_entity.pdbx_description
1 polymer ?
#
loop_
_entity_poly.entity_id
_entity_poly.type
_entity_poly.pdbx_seq_one_letter_code
_entity_poly.pdbx_strand_id
1 'polypeptide(L)'
;MHTRPDYQEFDCRQVAATATGILNAFGITTHPADGHPSIWIDHGWQWWRQIGHLSVRDEAIHIWPHRGISEADMSVLRGAACEAFCTPPAVTAHWVHTGSEWECAISVRAQ
;
A
#
# COMPACT_ATOMS: atom_id res chain seq x y z
N MET A 1 -36.67 3.96 -16.58
CA MET A 1 -35.31 3.97 -17.16
C MET A 1 -34.38 4.51 -16.07
N HIS A 2 -33.80 3.63 -15.25
CA HIS A 2 -32.85 4.02 -14.20
C HIS A 2 -31.47 4.17 -14.83
N THR A 3 -30.92 5.37 -14.80
CA THR A 3 -29.52 5.64 -15.09
C THR A 3 -28.67 4.88 -14.07
N ARG A 4 -27.91 3.88 -14.54
CA ARG A 4 -26.85 3.26 -13.73
C ARG A 4 -25.88 4.37 -13.29
N PRO A 5 -25.45 4.42 -12.02
CA PRO A 5 -24.35 5.29 -11.65
C PRO A 5 -23.15 4.91 -12.50
N ASP A 6 -22.53 5.92 -13.11
CA ASP A 6 -21.27 5.81 -13.82
C ASP A 6 -20.20 5.57 -12.76
N TYR A 7 -19.92 4.30 -12.46
CA TYR A 7 -18.78 3.93 -11.62
C TYR A 7 -17.53 4.15 -12.46
N GLN A 8 -17.11 5.42 -12.56
CA GLN A 8 -15.75 5.76 -12.93
C GLN A 8 -14.84 4.95 -11.99
N GLU A 9 -14.01 4.12 -12.62
CA GLU A 9 -13.11 3.13 -12.07
C GLU A 9 -12.76 3.37 -10.60
N PHE A 10 -13.09 2.40 -9.74
CA PHE A 10 -12.54 2.36 -8.40
C PHE A 10 -11.02 2.25 -8.53
N ASP A 11 -10.34 3.39 -8.50
CA ASP A 11 -8.89 3.45 -8.52
C ASP A 11 -8.41 3.11 -7.12
N CYS A 12 -8.12 1.82 -6.92
CA CYS A 12 -7.57 1.34 -5.67
C CYS A 12 -6.29 2.10 -5.31
N ARG A 13 -5.55 2.74 -6.23
CA ARG A 13 -4.29 3.46 -5.96
C ARG A 13 -4.47 4.71 -5.08
N GLN A 14 -5.69 5.18 -4.84
CA GLN A 14 -5.97 6.37 -4.04
C GLN A 14 -7.14 6.15 -3.06
N VAL A 15 -6.87 5.50 -1.93
CA VAL A 15 -7.89 5.30 -0.88
C VAL A 15 -7.79 6.41 0.17
N ALA A 16 -8.87 7.20 0.28
CA ALA A 16 -8.98 8.31 1.22
C ALA A 16 -9.01 7.85 2.69
N ALA A 17 -8.60 8.75 3.61
CA ALA A 17 -8.53 8.47 5.05
C ALA A 17 -9.89 8.07 5.68
N THR A 18 -11.01 8.53 5.13
CA THR A 18 -12.36 8.17 5.61
C THR A 18 -12.75 6.72 5.31
N ALA A 19 -11.97 6.01 4.49
CA ALA A 19 -12.25 4.63 4.09
C ALA A 19 -11.74 3.58 5.09
N THR A 20 -11.24 3.96 6.27
CA THR A 20 -10.70 3.01 7.27
C THR A 20 -11.69 1.89 7.63
N GLY A 21 -12.99 2.20 7.72
CA GLY A 21 -14.01 1.18 7.99
C GLY A 21 -14.13 0.13 6.89
N ILE A 22 -13.94 0.53 5.64
CA ILE A 22 -13.96 -0.36 4.47
C ILE A 22 -12.69 -1.22 4.44
N LEU A 23 -11.52 -0.61 4.69
CA LEU A 23 -10.24 -1.33 4.75
C LEU A 23 -10.27 -2.43 5.82
N ASN A 24 -10.77 -2.10 7.02
CA ASN A 24 -10.91 -3.09 8.09
C ASN A 24 -11.84 -4.25 7.69
N ALA A 25 -12.91 -3.98 6.93
CA ALA A 25 -13.82 -5.02 6.45
C ALA A 25 -13.15 -5.98 5.44
N PHE A 26 -12.08 -5.53 4.77
CA PHE A 26 -11.24 -6.36 3.90
C PHE A 26 -10.06 -7.01 4.63
N GLY A 27 -9.99 -6.93 5.96
CA GLY A 27 -8.86 -7.45 6.73
C GLY A 27 -7.58 -6.62 6.59
N ILE A 28 -7.68 -5.38 6.09
CA ILE A 28 -6.55 -4.46 5.94
C ILE A 28 -6.46 -3.57 7.19
N THR A 29 -5.37 -3.69 7.93
CA THR A 29 -5.10 -2.92 9.14
C THR A 29 -3.98 -1.91 8.89
N THR A 30 -4.20 -0.65 9.25
CA THR A 30 -3.14 0.38 9.20
C THR A 30 -2.56 0.61 10.58
N HIS A 31 -1.24 0.48 10.70
CA HIS A 31 -0.51 0.72 11.95
C HIS A 31 -0.10 2.19 12.10
N PRO A 32 0.23 2.65 13.33
CA PRO A 32 0.85 3.95 13.53
C PRO A 32 2.17 4.08 12.78
N ALA A 33 2.50 5.29 12.32
CA ALA A 33 3.76 5.54 11.63
C ALA A 33 4.96 5.48 12.58
N ASP A 34 5.81 4.47 12.41
CA ASP A 34 6.96 4.21 13.27
C ASP A 34 8.29 4.09 12.52
N GLY A 35 8.26 3.72 11.23
CA GLY A 35 9.44 3.57 10.38
C GLY A 35 10.06 4.88 9.93
N HIS A 36 11.22 4.77 9.29
CA HIS A 36 11.98 5.90 8.76
C HIS A 36 12.09 5.84 7.24
N PRO A 37 11.74 6.92 6.50
CA PRO A 37 11.88 6.93 5.06
C PRO A 37 13.34 6.72 4.64
N SER A 38 13.56 5.75 3.77
CA SER A 38 14.83 5.54 3.07
C SER A 38 14.74 6.15 1.67
N ILE A 39 15.87 6.60 1.14
CA ILE A 39 15.96 7.14 -0.22
C ILE A 39 16.96 6.28 -0.99
N TRP A 40 16.62 5.92 -2.23
CA TRP A 40 17.47 5.14 -3.11
C TRP A 40 17.35 5.61 -4.57
N ILE A 41 18.30 5.19 -5.40
CA ILE A 41 18.37 5.57 -6.83
C ILE A 41 18.30 4.30 -7.67
N ASP A 42 17.46 4.29 -8.70
CA ASP A 42 17.38 3.18 -9.63
C ASP A 42 18.40 3.29 -10.80
N HIS A 43 18.42 2.28 -11.67
CA HIS A 43 19.30 2.28 -12.85
C HIS A 43 18.99 3.38 -13.88
N GLY A 44 17.80 4.00 -13.80
CA GLY A 44 17.36 5.12 -14.61
C GLY A 44 17.66 6.50 -13.98
N TRP A 45 18.51 6.54 -12.94
CA TRP A 45 18.84 7.75 -12.18
C TRP A 45 17.62 8.44 -11.57
N GLN A 46 16.54 7.70 -11.31
CA GLN A 46 15.38 8.21 -10.61
C GLN A 46 15.56 8.03 -9.11
N TRP A 47 15.23 9.08 -8.37
CA TRP A 47 15.23 9.06 -6.92
C TRP A 47 13.89 8.54 -6.41
N TRP A 48 13.96 7.59 -5.49
CA TRP A 48 12.83 6.95 -4.87
C TRP A 48 12.90 7.11 -3.37
N ARG A 49 11.75 7.33 -2.74
CA ARG A 49 11.58 7.42 -1.29
C ARG A 49 10.65 6.29 -0.84
N GLN A 50 11.12 5.45 0.07
CA GLN A 50 10.30 4.43 0.70
C GLN A 50 9.37 5.07 1.73
N ILE A 51 8.07 4.86 1.55
CA ILE A 51 7.02 5.48 2.37
C ILE A 51 6.43 4.52 3.41
N GLY A 52 6.76 3.24 3.31
CA GLY A 52 6.31 2.21 4.24
C GLY A 52 6.54 0.83 3.67
N HIS A 53 5.91 -0.15 4.29
CA HIS A 53 5.81 -1.49 3.73
C HIS A 53 4.43 -2.08 4.01
N LEU A 54 4.09 -3.08 3.22
CA LEU A 54 2.95 -3.95 3.45
C LEU A 54 3.45 -5.28 3.98
N SER A 55 2.63 -5.91 4.80
CA SER A 55 2.87 -7.28 5.20
C SER A 55 1.59 -8.10 5.17
N VAL A 56 1.69 -9.37 4.77
CA VAL A 56 0.56 -10.30 4.67
C VAL A 56 0.85 -11.51 5.54
N ARG A 57 0.01 -11.72 6.55
CA ARG A 57 0.09 -12.83 7.50
C ARG A 57 -1.31 -13.25 7.92
N ASP A 58 -1.54 -14.56 8.01
CA ASP A 58 -2.83 -15.12 8.47
C ASP A 58 -4.05 -14.56 7.70
N GLU A 59 -3.92 -14.39 6.37
CA GLU A 59 -4.93 -13.80 5.49
C GLU A 59 -5.27 -12.31 5.78
N ALA A 60 -4.57 -11.69 6.74
CA ALA A 60 -4.66 -10.26 7.02
C ALA A 60 -3.56 -9.48 6.30
N ILE A 61 -3.87 -8.24 5.96
CA ILE A 61 -2.93 -7.29 5.34
C ILE A 61 -2.66 -6.18 6.33
N HIS A 62 -1.38 -5.88 6.53
CA HIS A 62 -0.93 -4.82 7.42
C HIS A 62 -0.20 -3.75 6.63
N ILE A 63 -0.54 -2.49 6.90
CA ILE A 63 0.14 -1.32 6.37
C ILE A 63 1.00 -0.73 7.48
N TRP A 64 2.31 -0.61 7.22
CA TRP A 64 3.30 -0.06 8.14
C TRP A 64 3.90 1.22 7.54
N PRO A 65 3.28 2.38 7.80
CA PRO A 65 3.74 3.64 7.25
C PRO A 65 5.02 4.15 7.92
N HIS A 66 5.85 4.85 7.17
CA HIS A 66 6.98 5.60 7.72
C HIS A 66 6.53 6.95 8.27
N ARG A 67 7.33 7.52 9.19
CA ARG A 67 7.10 8.86 9.75
C ARG A 67 7.29 9.95 8.70
N GLY A 68 6.49 11.01 8.83
CA GLY A 68 6.63 12.23 8.01
C GLY A 68 6.13 12.08 6.57
N ILE A 69 5.39 11.02 6.26
CA ILE A 69 4.76 10.84 4.94
C ILE A 69 3.46 11.65 4.86
N SER A 70 3.10 12.07 3.65
CA SER A 70 1.89 12.86 3.39
C SER A 70 0.63 11.98 3.34
N GLU A 71 -0.57 12.59 3.35
CA GLU A 71 -1.80 11.84 3.07
C GLU A 71 -1.86 11.27 1.64
N ALA A 72 -1.18 11.91 0.69
CA ALA A 72 -1.02 11.36 -0.66
C ALA A 72 -0.20 10.05 -0.61
N ASP A 73 0.90 10.03 0.16
CA ASP A 73 1.69 8.80 0.37
C ASP A 73 0.87 7.71 1.07
N MET A 74 0.10 8.07 2.10
CA MET A 74 -0.82 7.14 2.76
C MET A 74 -1.85 6.55 1.80
N SER A 75 -2.35 7.35 0.84
CA SER A 75 -3.31 6.86 -0.15
C SER A 75 -2.69 5.82 -1.07
N VAL A 76 -1.41 5.98 -1.44
CA VAL A 76 -0.64 4.98 -2.20
C VAL A 76 -0.47 3.69 -1.39
N LEU A 77 -0.12 3.78 -0.10
CA LEU A 77 0.02 2.59 0.76
C LEU A 77 -1.29 1.80 0.89
N ARG A 78 -2.40 2.51 1.16
CA ARG A 78 -3.73 1.88 1.23
C ARG A 78 -4.10 1.23 -0.10
N GLY A 79 -3.73 1.86 -1.22
CA GLY A 79 -4.01 1.30 -2.52
C GLY A 79 -3.22 0.05 -2.87
N ALA A 80 -1.93 0.04 -2.53
CA ALA A 80 -1.12 -1.16 -2.63
C ALA A 80 -1.67 -2.29 -1.75
N ALA A 81 -2.25 -1.98 -0.58
CA ALA A 81 -2.91 -2.98 0.26
C ALA A 81 -4.20 -3.54 -0.38
N CYS A 82 -5.01 -2.69 -1.01
CA CYS A 82 -6.16 -3.16 -1.79
C CYS A 82 -5.73 -4.03 -2.98
N GLU A 83 -4.62 -3.71 -3.65
CA GLU A 83 -4.06 -4.55 -4.71
C GLU A 83 -3.60 -5.91 -4.16
N ALA A 84 -2.92 -5.93 -3.01
CA ALA A 84 -2.50 -7.14 -2.32
C ALA A 84 -3.67 -8.04 -1.89
N PHE A 85 -4.83 -7.44 -1.57
CA PHE A 85 -6.06 -8.18 -1.28
C PHE A 85 -6.57 -8.92 -2.53
N CYS A 86 -6.52 -8.28 -3.68
CA CYS A 86 -6.96 -8.87 -4.95
C CYS A 86 -5.93 -9.82 -5.56
N THR A 87 -4.65 -9.60 -5.29
CA THR A 87 -3.53 -10.32 -5.90
C THR A 87 -2.62 -10.89 -4.80
N PRO A 88 -2.65 -12.22 -4.57
CA PRO A 88 -1.85 -12.85 -3.53
C PRO A 88 -0.34 -12.54 -3.68
N PRO A 89 0.41 -12.46 -2.57
CA PRO A 89 1.86 -12.25 -2.60
C PRO A 89 2.60 -13.28 -3.44
N ALA A 90 3.54 -12.80 -4.25
CA ALA A 90 4.42 -13.63 -5.05
C ALA A 90 5.77 -12.94 -5.22
N VAL A 91 6.84 -13.74 -5.30
CA VAL A 91 8.21 -13.23 -5.52
C VAL A 91 8.31 -12.43 -6.82
N THR A 92 7.57 -12.82 -7.86
CA THR A 92 7.52 -12.11 -9.15
C THR A 92 6.90 -10.72 -9.05
N ALA A 93 6.13 -10.45 -8.00
CA ALA A 93 5.54 -9.15 -7.69
C ALA A 93 6.33 -8.41 -6.60
N HIS A 94 7.63 -8.75 -6.44
CA HIS A 94 8.57 -8.12 -5.51
C HIS A 94 8.25 -8.31 -4.02
N TRP A 95 7.40 -9.28 -3.68
CA TRP A 95 7.21 -9.69 -2.30
C TRP A 95 8.38 -10.54 -1.82
N VAL A 96 8.82 -10.29 -0.59
CA VAL A 96 9.84 -11.05 0.12
C VAL A 96 9.14 -11.91 1.16
N HIS A 97 9.48 -13.20 1.22
CA HIS A 97 8.95 -14.09 2.24
C HIS A 97 9.89 -14.13 3.46
N THR A 98 9.41 -13.66 4.61
CA THR A 98 10.15 -13.55 5.88
C THR A 98 9.50 -14.46 6.92
N GLY A 99 9.99 -15.69 7.03
CA GLY A 99 9.45 -16.67 7.97
C GLY A 99 8.05 -17.15 7.57
N SER A 100 7.01 -16.63 8.22
CA SER A 100 5.60 -16.95 7.93
C SER A 100 4.83 -15.78 7.31
N GLU A 101 5.53 -14.74 6.90
CA GLU A 101 4.94 -13.48 6.44
C GLU A 101 5.50 -13.12 5.07
N TRP A 102 4.66 -12.47 4.26
CA TRP A 102 5.11 -11.83 3.03
C TRP A 102 5.20 -10.33 3.26
N GLU A 103 6.29 -9.72 2.83
CA GLU A 103 6.52 -8.27 2.96
C GLU A 103 6.79 -7.64 1.59
N CYS A 104 6.31 -6.42 1.39
CA CYS A 104 6.60 -5.63 0.20
C CYS A 104 6.86 -4.17 0.58
N ALA A 105 8.04 -3.67 0.26
CA ALA A 105 8.40 -2.28 0.49
C ALA A 105 7.75 -1.38 -0.58
N ILE A 106 7.09 -0.30 -0.14
CA ILE A 106 6.41 0.63 -1.05
C ILE A 106 7.22 1.91 -1.15
N SER A 107 7.65 2.24 -2.37
CA SER A 107 8.39 3.45 -2.69
C SER A 107 7.64 4.31 -3.69
N VAL A 108 7.75 5.63 -3.53
CA VAL A 108 7.26 6.62 -4.49
C VAL A 108 8.43 7.45 -5.01
N ARG A 109 8.25 8.08 -6.17
CA ARG A 109 9.27 8.98 -6.70
C ARG A 109 9.51 10.14 -5.73
N ALA A 110 10.77 10.43 -5.43
CA ALA A 110 11.13 11.60 -4.65
C ALA A 110 10.88 12.86 -5.49
N GLN A 111 10.19 13.84 -4.91
CA GLN A 111 9.97 15.16 -5.53
C GLN A 111 11.18 16.07 -5.32
#